data_AF-A0A151IZC9-F1
#
_entry.id   AF-A0A151IZC9-F1
#
_cell.length_a   1.000
_cell.length_b   1.000
_cell.length_c   1.000
_cell.angle_alpha   90.00
_cell.angle_beta   90.00
_cell.angle_gamma   90.00
#
_symmetry.space_group_name_H-M   'P 1'
#
loop_
_entity.id
_entity.type
_entity.pdbx_description
1 polymer ?
#
loop_
_entity_poly.entity_id
_entity_poly.type
_entity_poly.pdbx_seq_one_letter_code
_entity_poly.pdbx_strand_id
1 'polypeptide(L)'
;IVPYTSEEALAFILNAGMSKDMYIQTRLGAKKRNADIYPSYERVREVKRQCYPQGVTITEKGAHIPLQNLLNHTITRLIKCITIPPSVKRIQLISKWGYDGSSGHSEYMQKPVDSVLGHSSSSTSDDFNRLTKIEVEKELQSLTDSNLFLITFVPLRLVA
;
A
#
# COMPACT_ATOMS: atom_id res chain seq x y z
N ILE A 1 22.79 -23.77 14.74
CA ILE A 1 22.25 -22.91 13.66
C ILE A 1 20.94 -22.32 14.18
N VAL A 2 20.78 -21.00 14.15
CA VAL A 2 19.56 -20.32 14.61
C VAL A 2 18.72 -19.96 13.38
N PRO A 3 17.51 -20.51 13.20
CA PRO A 3 16.62 -20.15 12.11
C PRO A 3 16.08 -18.72 12.25
N TYR A 4 15.78 -18.09 11.12
CA TYR A 4 15.03 -16.84 11.07
C TYR A 4 13.61 -17.05 11.59
N THR A 5 13.13 -16.11 12.40
CA THR A 5 11.70 -15.88 12.60
C THR A 5 11.04 -15.37 11.32
N SER A 6 9.70 -15.39 11.27
CA SER A 6 8.96 -14.90 10.09
C SER A 6 9.17 -13.40 9.87
N GLU A 7 9.27 -12.63 10.96
CA GLU A 7 9.51 -11.20 10.99
C GLU A 7 10.93 -10.86 10.53
N GLU A 8 11.94 -11.59 11.00
CA GLU A 8 13.33 -11.41 10.54
C GLU A 8 13.48 -11.79 9.06
N ALA A 9 12.78 -12.85 8.61
CA ALA A 9 12.75 -13.22 7.20
C ALA A 9 12.05 -12.16 6.33
N LEU A 10 10.96 -11.54 6.82
CA LEU A 10 10.33 -10.40 6.14
C LEU A 10 11.31 -9.22 6.03
N ALA A 11 12.02 -8.90 7.12
CA ALA A 11 13.05 -7.85 7.11
C ALA A 11 14.18 -8.17 6.12
N PHE A 12 14.63 -9.43 6.08
CA PHE A 12 15.64 -9.89 5.12
C PHE A 12 15.19 -9.68 3.66
N ILE A 13 13.94 -10.06 3.32
CA ILE A 13 13.38 -9.85 1.97
C ILE A 13 13.39 -8.36 1.60
N LEU A 14 12.95 -7.49 2.51
CA LEU A 14 12.86 -6.04 2.27
C LEU A 14 14.24 -5.40 2.13
N ASN A 15 15.16 -5.70 3.05
CA ASN A 15 16.51 -5.13 3.05
C ASN A 15 17.33 -5.57 1.85
N ALA A 16 17.11 -6.80 1.36
CA ALA A 16 17.81 -7.33 0.19
C ALA A 16 17.07 -7.06 -1.14
N GLY A 17 15.92 -6.39 -1.13
CA GLY A 17 15.14 -6.09 -2.34
C GLY A 17 14.67 -7.36 -3.09
N MET A 18 14.43 -8.46 -2.37
CA MET A 18 14.14 -9.75 -3.00
C MET A 18 12.70 -9.85 -3.49
N SER A 19 12.51 -10.47 -4.66
CA SER A 19 11.20 -10.96 -5.05
C SER A 19 10.79 -12.20 -4.23
N LYS A 20 9.50 -12.54 -4.27
CA LYS A 20 8.99 -13.80 -3.69
C LYS A 20 9.77 -15.02 -4.19
N ASP A 21 10.02 -15.08 -5.50
CA ASP A 21 10.68 -16.23 -6.12
C ASP A 21 12.15 -16.32 -5.70
N MET A 22 12.86 -15.18 -5.63
CA MET A 22 14.22 -15.15 -5.10
C MET A 22 14.28 -15.71 -3.68
N TYR A 23 13.35 -15.32 -2.80
CA TYR A 23 13.31 -15.84 -1.43
C TYR A 23 13.05 -17.35 -1.40
N ILE A 24 12.11 -17.84 -2.22
CA ILE A 24 11.80 -19.27 -2.32
C ILE A 24 13.03 -20.05 -2.81
N GLN A 25 13.74 -19.56 -3.83
CA GLN A 25 14.95 -20.20 -4.34
C GLN A 25 16.07 -20.21 -3.29
N THR A 26 16.30 -19.10 -2.59
CA THR A 26 17.28 -19.03 -1.48
C THR A 26 16.96 -20.06 -0.39
N ARG A 27 15.70 -20.15 0.04
CA ARG A 27 15.26 -21.14 1.02
C ARG A 27 15.48 -22.57 0.53
N LEU A 28 15.08 -22.89 -0.70
CA LEU A 28 15.27 -24.23 -1.27
C LEU A 28 16.75 -24.57 -1.42
N GLY A 29 17.58 -23.61 -1.83
CA GLY A 29 19.03 -23.76 -1.95
C GLY A 29 19.72 -24.05 -0.62
N ALA A 30 19.28 -23.42 0.46
CA ALA A 30 19.74 -23.68 1.82
C ALA A 30 19.28 -25.05 2.32
N LYS A 31 18.00 -25.40 2.11
CA LYS A 31 17.46 -26.72 2.48
C LYS A 31 18.19 -27.88 1.82
N LYS A 32 18.56 -27.75 0.53
CA LYS A 32 19.37 -28.74 -0.19
C LYS A 32 20.74 -29.00 0.45
N ARG A 33 21.24 -28.06 1.27
CA ARG A 33 22.50 -28.14 2.01
C ARG A 33 22.27 -28.41 3.50
N ASN A 34 21.13 -29.01 3.85
CA ASN A 34 20.72 -29.33 5.23
C ASN A 34 20.63 -28.09 6.17
N ALA A 35 20.41 -26.89 5.61
CA ALA A 35 20.17 -25.68 6.37
C ALA A 35 18.69 -25.25 6.26
N ASP A 36 17.85 -25.69 7.20
CA ASP A 36 16.45 -25.25 7.31
C ASP A 36 16.33 -23.99 8.19
N ILE A 37 16.91 -22.89 7.70
CA ILE A 37 17.01 -21.63 8.46
C ILE A 37 15.98 -20.58 8.04
N TYR A 38 15.34 -20.75 6.89
CA TYR A 38 14.38 -19.79 6.36
C TYR A 38 12.94 -20.32 6.51
N PRO A 39 12.02 -19.57 7.16
CA PRO A 39 10.63 -19.96 7.27
C PRO A 39 9.97 -20.02 5.88
N SER A 40 8.87 -20.76 5.75
CA SER A 40 8.11 -20.78 4.50
C SER A 40 7.59 -19.39 4.15
N TYR A 41 7.45 -19.11 2.85
CA TYR A 41 6.91 -17.83 2.40
C TYR A 41 5.49 -17.58 2.93
N GLU A 42 4.70 -18.63 3.17
CA GLU A 42 3.35 -18.44 3.74
C GLU A 42 3.38 -17.85 5.15
N ARG A 43 4.34 -18.25 5.99
CA ARG A 43 4.52 -17.63 7.32
C ARG A 43 4.99 -16.19 7.22
N VAL A 44 5.88 -15.90 6.27
CA VAL A 44 6.33 -14.53 5.98
C VAL A 44 5.18 -13.65 5.47
N ARG A 45 4.32 -14.22 4.61
CA ARG A 45 3.13 -13.55 4.10
C ARG A 45 2.14 -13.20 5.22
N GLU A 46 1.99 -14.07 6.20
CA GLU A 46 1.13 -13.82 7.35
C GLU A 46 1.60 -12.63 8.18
N VAL A 47 2.89 -12.57 8.53
CA VAL A 47 3.42 -11.41 9.26
C VAL A 47 3.42 -10.13 8.41
N LYS A 48 3.59 -10.25 7.08
CA LYS A 48 3.43 -9.12 6.15
C LYS A 48 1.99 -8.59 6.20
N ARG A 49 0.98 -9.47 6.22
CA ARG A 49 -0.43 -9.10 6.33
C ARG A 49 -0.74 -8.35 7.62
N GLN A 50 -0.11 -8.73 8.74
CA GLN A 50 -0.22 -8.01 10.01
C GLN A 50 0.40 -6.60 9.99
N CYS A 51 1.15 -6.26 8.94
CA CYS A 51 1.67 -4.90 8.71
C CYS A 51 0.68 -4.00 7.99
N TYR A 52 -0.40 -4.53 7.40
CA TYR A 52 -1.37 -3.71 6.67
C TYR A 52 -2.41 -3.11 7.62
N PRO A 53 -2.64 -1.79 7.55
CA PRO A 53 -3.71 -1.16 8.31
C PRO A 53 -5.09 -1.54 7.74
N GLN A 54 -6.13 -1.44 8.57
CA GLN A 54 -7.51 -1.73 8.15
C GLN A 54 -8.17 -0.51 7.47
N GLY A 55 -9.11 -0.78 6.56
CA GLY A 55 -9.89 0.27 5.89
C GLY A 55 -9.15 1.01 4.78
N VAL A 56 -8.19 0.34 4.13
CA VAL A 56 -7.59 0.85 2.88
C VAL A 56 -8.61 0.70 1.76
N THR A 57 -8.89 1.80 1.07
CA THR A 57 -9.70 1.81 -0.15
C THR A 57 -8.78 2.00 -1.34
N ILE A 58 -8.91 1.13 -2.33
CA ILE A 58 -8.15 1.17 -3.57
C ILE A 58 -9.14 1.30 -4.72
N THR A 59 -8.93 2.29 -5.58
CA THR A 59 -9.68 2.53 -6.80
C THR A 59 -8.71 2.60 -7.98
N GLU A 60 -9.23 2.71 -9.20
CA GLU A 60 -8.38 2.90 -10.39
C GLU A 60 -7.55 4.19 -10.32
N LYS A 61 -8.05 5.20 -9.61
CA LYS A 61 -7.45 6.54 -9.55
C LYS A 61 -6.48 6.72 -8.38
N GLY A 62 -6.37 5.74 -7.49
CA GLY A 62 -5.45 5.79 -6.37
C GLY A 62 -5.89 4.98 -5.16
N ALA A 63 -5.23 5.24 -4.03
CA ALA A 63 -5.51 4.57 -2.77
C ALA A 63 -5.52 5.58 -1.62
N HIS A 64 -6.42 5.38 -0.66
CA HIS A 64 -6.48 6.18 0.55
C HIS A 64 -6.89 5.34 1.75
N ILE A 65 -6.63 5.88 2.95
CA ILE A 65 -6.99 5.27 4.23
C ILE A 65 -7.45 6.38 5.18
N PRO A 66 -8.48 6.15 6.02
CA PRO A 66 -8.81 7.09 7.08
C PRO A 66 -7.62 7.35 8.01
N LEU A 67 -7.31 8.63 8.24
CA LEU A 67 -6.16 9.03 9.07
C LEU A 67 -6.18 8.35 10.45
N GLN A 68 -7.35 8.25 11.08
CA GLN A 68 -7.48 7.58 12.39
C GLN A 68 -7.07 6.10 12.35
N ASN A 69 -7.40 5.38 11.27
CA ASN A 69 -7.02 3.98 11.12
C ASN A 69 -5.50 3.84 10.98
N LEU A 70 -4.87 4.74 10.22
CA LEU A 70 -3.41 4.79 10.07
C LEU A 70 -2.71 5.10 11.41
N LEU A 71 -3.22 6.07 12.17
CA LEU A 71 -2.71 6.43 13.49
C LEU A 71 -2.83 5.27 14.48
N ASN A 72 -4.01 4.65 14.58
CA ASN A 72 -4.25 3.51 15.47
C ASN A 72 -3.30 2.35 15.14
N HIS A 73 -3.20 1.98 13.87
CA HIS A 73 -2.30 0.91 13.43
C HIS A 73 -0.84 1.21 13.76
N THR A 74 -0.39 2.44 13.49
CA THR A 74 0.98 2.88 13.78
C THR A 74 1.27 2.80 15.28
N ILE A 75 0.35 3.28 16.13
CA ILE A 75 0.49 3.23 17.59
C ILE A 75 0.52 1.79 18.09
N THR A 76 -0.39 0.93 17.62
CA THR A 76 -0.40 -0.50 17.99
C THR A 76 0.94 -1.18 17.66
N ARG A 77 1.56 -0.81 16.53
CA ARG A 77 2.87 -1.33 16.14
C ARG A 77 4.00 -0.77 17.00
N LEU A 78 4.00 0.51 17.31
CA LEU A 78 5.01 1.15 18.16
C LEU A 78 4.99 0.59 19.58
N ILE A 79 3.80 0.44 20.17
CA ILE A 79 3.63 -0.08 21.54
C ILE A 79 4.20 -1.50 21.68
N LYS A 80 4.12 -2.33 20.63
CA LYS A 80 4.73 -3.67 20.64
C LYS A 80 6.26 -3.65 20.70
N CYS A 81 6.88 -2.54 20.31
CA CYS A 81 8.34 -2.39 20.27
C CYS A 81 8.92 -1.72 21.52
N ILE A 82 8.10 -1.27 22.46
CA ILE A 82 8.54 -0.56 23.66
C ILE A 82 7.90 -1.17 24.91
N THR A 83 8.59 -1.07 26.04
CA THR A 83 8.02 -1.40 27.34
C THR A 83 7.45 -0.13 27.96
N ILE A 84 6.15 -0.11 28.24
CA ILE A 84 5.48 1.03 28.88
C ILE A 84 5.40 0.76 30.39
N PRO A 85 5.96 1.64 31.24
CA PRO A 85 5.84 1.50 32.69
C PRO A 85 4.37 1.55 33.15
N PRO A 86 3.95 0.74 34.15
CA PRO A 86 2.58 0.74 34.65
C PRO A 86 2.11 2.08 35.22
N SER A 87 3.04 2.97 35.58
CA SER A 87 2.74 4.32 36.08
C SER A 87 2.21 5.27 35.00
N VAL A 88 2.43 4.98 33.72
CA VAL A 88 2.06 5.84 32.60
C VAL A 88 0.57 5.64 32.26
N LYS A 89 -0.24 6.68 32.52
CA LYS A 89 -1.69 6.66 32.26
C LYS A 89 -2.10 7.26 30.90
N ARG A 90 -1.22 8.06 30.31
CA ARG A 90 -1.45 8.77 29.05
C ARG A 90 -0.15 8.82 28.27
N ILE A 91 -0.25 8.63 26.96
CA ILE A 91 0.86 8.87 26.05
C ILE A 91 0.34 9.75 24.91
N GLN A 92 1.09 10.77 24.58
CA GLN A 92 0.86 11.67 23.45
C GLN A 92 1.84 11.30 22.33
N LEU A 93 1.30 11.06 21.13
CA LEU A 93 2.09 10.88 19.93
C LEU A 93 2.22 12.22 19.20
N ILE A 94 3.42 12.78 19.20
CA ILE A 94 3.80 13.91 18.37
C ILE A 94 4.22 13.38 17.00
N SER A 95 3.62 13.91 15.94
CA SER A 95 3.84 13.46 14.56
C SER A 95 3.96 14.64 13.61
N LYS A 96 4.52 14.39 12.41
CA LYS A 96 4.51 15.30 11.27
C LYS A 96 3.76 14.66 10.11
N TRP A 97 3.12 15.48 9.29
CA TRP A 97 2.58 15.05 8.01
C TRP A 97 2.96 16.05 6.92
N GLY A 98 2.80 15.65 5.67
CA GLY A 98 3.05 16.48 4.51
C GLY A 98 2.55 15.80 3.25
N TYR A 99 2.67 16.47 2.12
CA TYR A 99 2.30 15.91 0.82
C TYR A 99 3.25 16.44 -0.24
N ASP A 100 3.41 15.69 -1.32
CA ASP A 100 4.21 16.09 -2.47
C ASP A 100 3.70 15.42 -3.75
N GLY A 101 4.03 16.01 -4.89
CA GLY A 101 3.70 15.51 -6.22
C GLY A 101 4.95 15.27 -7.07
N SER A 102 4.93 14.23 -7.88
CA SER A 102 5.99 13.90 -8.83
C SER A 102 5.38 13.60 -10.20
N SER A 103 6.05 14.03 -11.27
CA SER A 103 5.62 13.85 -12.66
C SER A 103 6.62 13.02 -13.46
N GLY A 104 6.24 12.60 -14.67
CA GLY A 104 7.11 11.82 -15.57
C GLY A 104 7.23 10.34 -15.18
N HIS A 105 6.26 9.82 -14.43
CA HIS A 105 6.15 8.38 -14.18
C HIS A 105 5.74 7.64 -15.45
N SER A 106 6.11 6.35 -15.53
CA SER A 106 5.74 5.51 -16.67
C SER A 106 4.23 5.29 -16.71
N GLU A 107 3.64 5.54 -17.88
CA GLU A 107 2.21 5.33 -18.11
C GLU A 107 1.92 3.87 -18.45
N TYR A 108 0.89 3.30 -17.81
CA TYR A 108 0.48 1.92 -18.06
C TYR A 108 -0.64 1.87 -19.10
N MET A 109 -0.48 1.02 -20.13
CA MET A 109 -1.41 0.90 -21.26
C MET A 109 -2.66 0.06 -20.93
N GLN A 110 -3.23 0.25 -19.75
CA GLN A 110 -4.44 -0.45 -19.30
C GLN A 110 -5.69 0.34 -19.66
N LYS A 111 -6.72 -0.35 -20.15
CA LYS A 111 -8.03 0.27 -20.40
C LYS A 111 -8.73 0.55 -19.07
N PRO A 112 -9.25 1.77 -18.82
CA PRO A 112 -10.07 2.06 -17.64
C PRO A 112 -11.34 1.20 -17.61
N VAL A 113 -11.71 0.65 -16.45
CA VAL A 113 -12.87 -0.24 -16.29
C VAL A 113 -14.20 0.54 -16.43
N ASP A 114 -14.18 1.86 -16.29
CA ASP A 114 -15.35 2.75 -16.47
C ASP A 114 -15.87 2.83 -17.93
N SER A 115 -15.24 2.13 -18.88
CA SER A 115 -15.66 2.09 -20.29
C SER A 115 -16.88 1.19 -20.60
N VAL A 116 -17.56 0.66 -19.57
CA VAL A 116 -18.83 -0.08 -19.72
C VAL A 116 -20.03 0.84 -19.44
N LEU A 117 -20.21 1.89 -20.25
CA LEU A 117 -21.45 2.67 -20.28
C LEU A 117 -22.25 2.37 -21.56
N GLY A 118 -23.26 1.51 -21.40
CA GLY A 118 -24.58 1.65 -22.04
C GLY A 118 -24.68 1.43 -23.56
N HIS A 119 -24.79 0.16 -23.98
CA HIS A 119 -25.58 -0.16 -25.18
C HIS A 119 -27.07 -0.10 -24.82
N SER A 120 -27.61 1.10 -24.66
CA SER A 120 -29.06 1.33 -24.72
C SER A 120 -29.33 2.30 -25.86
N SER A 121 -29.70 1.72 -27.00
CA SER A 121 -30.26 2.41 -28.15
C SER A 121 -31.56 3.12 -27.76
N SER A 122 -31.54 4.46 -27.70
CA SER A 122 -32.75 5.26 -27.85
C SER A 122 -32.40 6.54 -28.59
N SER A 123 -32.88 6.62 -29.82
CA SER A 123 -32.80 7.75 -30.73
C SER A 123 -33.77 8.86 -30.30
N THR A 124 -33.25 10.00 -29.82
CA THR A 124 -33.93 11.30 -29.91
C THR A 124 -32.90 12.45 -29.81
N SER A 125 -32.96 13.36 -30.78
CA SER A 125 -32.31 14.68 -30.92
C SER A 125 -31.47 15.21 -29.75
N ASP A 126 -30.13 15.20 -29.89
CA ASP A 126 -29.19 15.42 -28.76
C ASP A 126 -27.91 16.20 -29.14
N ASP A 127 -27.99 17.29 -29.91
CA ASP A 127 -26.78 18.09 -30.23
C ASP A 127 -26.22 18.84 -28.99
N PHE A 128 -27.06 19.20 -28.02
CA PHE A 128 -26.63 19.81 -26.75
C PHE A 128 -25.98 18.78 -25.81
N ASN A 129 -26.44 17.52 -25.85
CA ASN A 129 -25.88 16.40 -25.09
C ASN A 129 -24.58 15.85 -25.71
N ARG A 130 -24.32 16.12 -26.99
CA ARG A 130 -23.11 15.68 -27.68
C ARG A 130 -21.89 16.54 -27.32
N LEU A 131 -22.06 17.84 -27.13
CA LEU A 131 -20.99 18.75 -26.69
C LEU A 131 -20.54 18.44 -25.27
N THR A 132 -21.48 18.24 -24.35
CA THR A 132 -21.18 17.84 -22.97
C THR A 132 -20.53 16.45 -22.93
N LYS A 133 -20.95 15.51 -23.78
CA LYS A 133 -20.29 14.21 -23.90
C LYS A 133 -18.85 14.31 -24.44
N ILE A 134 -18.60 15.18 -25.42
CA ILE A 134 -17.24 15.43 -25.96
C ILE A 134 -16.35 16.10 -24.91
N GLU A 135 -16.87 17.04 -24.11
CA GLU A 135 -16.10 17.69 -23.03
C GLU A 135 -15.80 16.73 -21.89
N VAL A 136 -16.75 15.87 -21.50
CA VAL A 136 -16.54 14.80 -20.52
C VAL A 136 -15.55 13.76 -21.05
N GLU A 137 -15.63 13.38 -22.32
CA GLU A 137 -14.66 12.46 -22.96
C GLU A 137 -13.26 13.09 -23.03
N LYS A 138 -13.14 14.40 -23.28
CA LYS A 138 -11.87 15.14 -23.22
C LYS A 138 -11.29 15.21 -21.81
N GLU A 139 -12.11 15.42 -20.79
CA GLU A 139 -11.67 15.34 -19.39
C GLU A 139 -11.24 13.92 -19.01
N LEU A 140 -11.96 12.89 -19.48
CA LEU A 140 -11.57 11.48 -19.28
C LEU A 140 -10.25 11.13 -20.00
N GLN A 141 -10.01 11.71 -21.18
CA GLN A 141 -8.74 11.57 -21.91
C GLN A 141 -7.57 12.29 -21.26
N SER A 142 -7.81 13.19 -20.30
CA SER A 142 -6.77 13.92 -19.56
C SER A 142 -6.28 13.19 -18.30
N LEU A 143 -6.94 12.11 -17.89
CA LEU A 143 -6.52 11.30 -16.74
C LEU A 143 -5.37 10.37 -17.15
N THR A 144 -4.16 10.77 -16.79
CA THR A 144 -2.92 10.01 -16.94
C THR A 144 -2.41 9.55 -15.57
N ASP A 145 -1.76 8.39 -15.53
CA ASP A 145 -1.01 7.87 -14.39
C ASP A 145 0.46 8.33 -14.37
N SER A 146 0.84 9.25 -15.26
CA SER A 146 2.19 9.85 -15.32
C SER A 146 2.53 10.73 -14.12
N ASN A 147 1.53 11.13 -13.34
CA ASN A 147 1.67 12.03 -12.20
C ASN A 147 1.21 11.33 -10.91
N LEU A 148 2.06 11.33 -9.90
CA LEU A 148 1.79 10.73 -8.60
C LEU A 148 1.71 11.82 -7.54
N PHE A 149 0.65 11.80 -6.73
CA PHE A 149 0.51 12.66 -5.56
C PHE A 149 0.44 11.80 -4.30
N LEU A 150 1.29 12.08 -3.32
CA LEU A 150 1.39 11.30 -2.08
C LEU A 150 1.21 12.20 -0.86
N ILE A 151 0.37 11.75 0.08
CA ILE A 151 0.27 12.31 1.42
C ILE A 151 0.99 11.36 2.37
N THR A 152 1.92 11.88 3.15
CA THR A 152 2.77 11.11 4.06
C THR A 152 2.59 11.56 5.51
N PHE A 153 2.65 10.60 6.41
CA PHE A 153 2.60 10.78 7.86
C PHE A 153 3.82 10.11 8.50
N VAL A 154 4.42 10.75 9.51
CA VAL A 154 5.60 10.25 10.23
C VAL A 154 5.41 10.45 11.74
N PRO A 155 5.41 9.37 12.56
CA PRO A 155 5.46 9.49 14.01
C PRO A 155 6.84 9.97 14.46
N LEU A 156 6.91 10.97 15.35
CA LEU A 156 8.18 11.56 15.79
C LEU A 156 8.54 11.18 17.23
N ARG A 157 7.63 11.42 18.18
CA ARG A 157 7.90 11.25 19.61
C ARG A 157 6.68 10.76 20.36
N LEU A 158 6.89 9.85 21.31
CA LEU A 158 5.91 9.49 22.34
C LEU A 158 6.29 10.20 23.63
N VAL A 159 5.33 10.91 24.22
CA VAL A 159 5.51 11.68 25.47
C VAL A 159 4.49 11.18 26.49
N ALA A 160 4.94 10.85 27.70
CA ALA A 160 4.12 10.28 28.77
C ALA A 160 3.83 11.33 29.87
#